data_AF-A0A449AHZ8-F1
#
_entry.id   AF-A0A449AHZ8-F1
#
_cell.length_a   1.000
_cell.length_b   1.000
_cell.length_c   1.000
_cell.angle_alpha   90.00
_cell.angle_beta   90.00
_cell.angle_gamma   90.00
#
_symmetry.space_group_name_H-M   'P 1'
#
loop_
_entity.id
_entity.type
_entity.pdbx_description
1 polymer ?
#
loop_
_entity_poly.entity_id
_entity_poly.type
_entity_poly.pdbx_seq_one_letter_code
_entity_poly.pdbx_strand_id
1 'polypeptide(L)'
;MSSITGFIKKIRNEQWIYISLWALWSVLLIVIILLSTLYKKDTVINYNPDIVAGIALIWFIVFLSAIISTVIVQIYLKKKEMRSIKGQGGNK
;
A
#
# COMPACT_ATOMS: atom_id res chain seq x y z
N MET A 1 15.97 -14.41 -16.73
CA MET A 1 14.70 -14.59 -15.97
C MET A 1 14.91 -14.84 -14.46
N SER A 2 16.13 -14.69 -13.89
CA SER A 2 16.44 -14.99 -12.47
C SER A 2 16.58 -13.78 -11.53
N SER A 3 16.48 -12.55 -12.05
CA SER A 3 16.70 -11.34 -11.24
C SER A 3 15.51 -11.05 -10.31
N ILE A 4 14.29 -11.18 -10.83
CA ILE A 4 13.05 -10.84 -10.09
C ILE A 4 12.84 -11.80 -8.91
N THR A 5 13.10 -13.10 -9.10
CA THR A 5 12.99 -14.11 -8.03
C THR A 5 13.98 -13.89 -6.89
N GLY A 6 15.17 -13.35 -7.16
CA GLY A 6 16.15 -12.99 -6.12
C GLY A 6 15.74 -11.78 -5.27
N PHE A 7 15.15 -10.76 -5.91
CA PHE A 7 14.57 -9.61 -5.19
C PHE A 7 13.38 -10.03 -4.33
N ILE A 8 12.50 -10.88 -4.85
CA ILE A 8 11.33 -11.39 -4.12
C ILE A 8 11.77 -12.26 -2.92
N LYS A 9 12.82 -13.07 -3.06
CA LYS A 9 13.31 -13.94 -1.97
C LYS A 9 13.91 -13.16 -0.79
N LYS A 10 14.30 -11.90 -0.99
CA LYS A 10 14.83 -11.01 0.05
C LYS A 10 13.74 -10.25 0.80
N ILE A 11 12.49 -10.30 0.34
CA ILE A 11 11.34 -9.63 0.96
C ILE A 11 10.87 -10.49 2.13
N ARG A 12 10.96 -9.95 3.36
CA ARG A 12 10.51 -10.63 4.58
C ARG A 12 8.98 -10.77 4.54
N ASN A 13 8.39 -11.79 5.15
CA ASN A 13 6.92 -12.03 5.10
C ASN A 13 6.08 -10.81 5.52
N GLU A 14 6.56 -10.04 6.48
CA GLU A 14 5.93 -8.79 6.95
C GLU A 14 5.85 -7.72 5.86
N GLN A 15 6.78 -7.76 4.92
CA GLN A 15 6.84 -6.82 3.81
C GLN A 15 5.81 -7.16 2.72
N TRP A 16 5.38 -8.41 2.62
CA TRP A 16 4.35 -8.81 1.66
C TRP A 16 2.97 -8.22 1.97
N ILE A 17 2.66 -8.03 3.25
CA ILE A 17 1.39 -7.43 3.70
C ILE A 17 1.25 -5.98 3.21
N TYR A 18 2.32 -5.18 3.17
CA TYR A 18 2.19 -3.83 2.62
C TYR A 18 2.05 -3.85 1.10
N ILE A 19 2.75 -4.76 0.40
CA ILE A 19 2.65 -4.89 -1.06
C ILE A 19 1.21 -5.23 -1.42
N SER A 20 0.59 -6.15 -0.67
CA SER A 20 -0.82 -6.50 -0.90
C SER A 20 -1.77 -5.36 -0.57
N LEU A 21 -1.53 -4.57 0.50
CA LEU A 21 -2.33 -3.37 0.83
C LEU A 21 -2.24 -2.29 -0.28
N TRP A 22 -1.04 -2.02 -0.81
CA TRP A 22 -0.85 -1.07 -1.92
C TRP A 22 -1.45 -1.57 -3.23
N ALA A 23 -1.33 -2.88 -3.51
CA ALA A 23 -1.98 -3.50 -4.66
C ALA A 23 -3.51 -3.40 -4.56
N LEU A 24 -4.07 -3.66 -3.38
CA LEU A 24 -5.51 -3.57 -3.12
C LEU A 24 -6.01 -2.12 -3.30
N TRP A 25 -5.28 -1.14 -2.78
CA TRP A 25 -5.59 0.27 -3.01
C TRP A 25 -5.53 0.66 -4.49
N SER A 26 -4.53 0.18 -5.22
CA SER A 26 -4.38 0.46 -6.66
C SER A 26 -5.52 -0.15 -7.48
N VAL A 27 -5.96 -1.37 -7.13
CA VAL A 27 -7.12 -2.00 -7.76
C VAL A 27 -8.39 -1.19 -7.51
N LEU A 28 -8.63 -0.75 -6.26
CA LEU A 28 -9.77 0.10 -5.93
C LEU A 28 -9.76 1.41 -6.73
N LEU A 29 -8.58 2.02 -6.89
CA LEU A 29 -8.40 3.24 -7.68
C LEU A 29 -8.74 3.01 -9.16
N ILE A 30 -8.25 1.92 -9.76
CA ILE A 30 -8.56 1.54 -11.14
C ILE A 30 -10.08 1.33 -11.32
N VAL A 31 -10.74 0.65 -10.37
CA VAL A 31 -12.19 0.44 -10.40
C VAL A 31 -12.95 1.77 -10.37
N ILE A 32 -12.56 2.71 -9.51
CA ILE A 32 -13.18 4.05 -9.44
C ILE A 32 -12.99 4.83 -10.74
N ILE A 33 -11.80 4.80 -11.34
CA ILE A 33 -11.53 5.45 -12.62
C ILE A 33 -12.37 4.82 -13.73
N LEU A 34 -12.45 3.49 -13.79
CA LEU A 34 -13.27 2.78 -14.77
C LEU A 34 -14.75 3.12 -14.61
N LEU A 35 -15.28 3.13 -13.39
CA LEU A 35 -16.65 3.57 -13.12
C LEU A 35 -16.86 5.00 -13.60
N SER A 36 -15.95 5.92 -13.26
CA SER A 36 -16.08 7.34 -13.60
C SER A 36 -15.99 7.63 -15.11
N THR A 37 -15.22 6.82 -15.84
CA THR A 37 -15.02 6.98 -17.29
C THR A 37 -16.10 6.27 -18.12
N LEU A 38 -16.58 5.10 -17.67
CA LEU A 38 -17.61 4.32 -18.36
C LEU A 38 -19.04 4.81 -18.08
N TYR A 39 -19.36 5.27 -16.87
CA TYR A 39 -20.72 5.73 -16.52
C TYR A 39 -21.06 7.13 -17.04
N LYS A 40 -20.10 7.84 -17.65
CA LYS A 40 -20.28 9.25 -18.05
C LYS A 40 -21.25 9.46 -19.23
N LYS A 41 -21.80 8.39 -19.82
CA LYS A 41 -22.47 8.51 -21.11
C LYS A 41 -23.97 8.82 -21.06
N ASP A 42 -24.77 8.36 -20.09
CA ASP A 42 -26.24 8.47 -20.25
C ASP A 42 -27.12 8.53 -18.98
N THR A 43 -26.59 8.79 -17.77
CA THR A 43 -27.48 8.84 -16.59
C THR A 43 -27.23 10.05 -15.70
N VAL A 44 -28.33 10.76 -15.37
CA VAL A 44 -28.42 11.63 -14.21
C VAL A 44 -28.35 10.71 -12.99
N ILE A 45 -27.14 10.30 -12.63
CA ILE A 45 -26.92 9.42 -11.49
C ILE A 45 -27.20 10.26 -10.24
N ASN A 46 -28.35 10.01 -9.61
CA ASN A 46 -28.65 10.56 -8.30
C ASN A 46 -27.79 9.82 -7.27
N TYR A 47 -26.53 10.25 -7.16
CA TYR A 47 -25.60 9.70 -6.19
C TYR A 47 -26.11 10.02 -4.79
N ASN A 48 -26.50 8.99 -4.03
CA ASN A 48 -26.80 9.17 -2.62
C ASN A 48 -25.50 9.60 -1.91
N PRO A 49 -25.43 10.83 -1.35
CA PRO A 49 -24.22 11.36 -0.76
C PRO A 49 -23.69 10.49 0.38
N ASP A 50 -24.56 9.78 1.11
CA ASP A 50 -24.17 8.88 2.19
C ASP A 50 -23.37 7.67 1.69
N ILE A 51 -23.73 7.15 0.51
CA ILE A 51 -23.04 6.02 -0.12
C ILE A 51 -21.67 6.46 -0.63
N VAL A 52 -21.60 7.63 -1.27
CA VAL A 52 -20.34 8.20 -1.75
C VAL A 52 -19.40 8.49 -0.58
N ALA A 53 -19.92 9.07 0.51
CA ALA A 53 -19.17 9.31 1.74
C ALA A 53 -18.66 8.01 2.36
N GLY A 54 -19.48 6.96 2.40
CA GLY A 54 -19.07 5.64 2.90
C GLY A 54 -17.93 5.02 2.09
N ILE A 55 -18.00 5.07 0.76
CA ILE A 55 -16.94 4.57 -0.13
C ILE A 55 -15.66 5.40 0.04
N ALA A 56 -15.77 6.73 0.11
CA ALA A 56 -14.64 7.62 0.33
C ALA A 56 -13.95 7.35 1.68
N LEU A 57 -14.72 7.06 2.72
CA LEU A 57 -14.21 6.75 4.06
C LEU A 57 -13.44 5.43 4.08
N ILE A 58 -13.98 4.37 3.46
CA ILE A 58 -13.26 3.08 3.32
C ILE A 58 -11.95 3.28 2.55
N TRP A 59 -12.00 4.02 1.45
CA TRP A 59 -10.83 4.31 0.64
C TRP A 59 -9.76 5.07 1.42
N PHE A 60 -10.17 6.08 2.20
CA PHE A 60 -9.29 6.85 3.06
C PHE A 60 -8.65 6.00 4.16
N ILE A 61 -9.40 5.10 4.80
CA ILE A 61 -8.86 4.18 5.81
C ILE A 61 -7.80 3.24 5.20
N VAL A 62 -8.09 2.67 4.03
CA VAL A 62 -7.12 1.78 3.33
C VAL A 62 -5.87 2.56 2.95
N PHE A 63 -6.02 3.79 2.45
CA PHE A 63 -4.91 4.67 2.10
C PHE A 63 -4.04 5.04 3.32
N LEU A 64 -4.67 5.47 4.42
CA LEU A 64 -3.98 5.77 5.67
C LEU A 64 -3.25 4.54 6.22
N SER A 65 -3.88 3.38 6.18
CA SER A 65 -3.28 2.12 6.62
C SER A 65 -2.04 1.78 5.81
N ALA A 66 -2.06 2.00 4.49
CA ALA A 66 -0.91 1.82 3.62
C ALA A 66 0.24 2.79 3.96
N ILE A 67 -0.06 4.07 4.21
CA ILE A 67 0.95 5.08 4.63
C ILE A 67 1.58 4.69 5.97
N ILE A 68 0.75 4.45 6.99
CA ILE A 68 1.23 4.14 8.35
C ILE A 68 2.11 2.88 8.32
N SER A 69 1.66 1.84 7.62
CA SER A 69 2.44 0.60 7.45
C SER A 69 3.80 0.87 6.80
N THR A 70 3.84 1.71 5.75
CA THR A 70 5.08 2.08 5.07
C THR A 70 6.04 2.84 6.00
N VAL A 71 5.54 3.79 6.79
CA VAL A 71 6.34 4.58 7.74
C VAL A 71 6.91 3.68 8.83
N ILE A 72 6.09 2.82 9.44
CA ILE A 72 6.54 1.90 10.50
C ILE A 72 7.62 0.95 9.98
N VAL A 73 7.44 0.38 8.78
CA VAL A 73 8.41 -0.53 8.17
C VAL A 73 9.72 0.19 7.86
N GLN A 74 9.68 1.40 7.29
CA GLN A 74 10.90 2.17 7.06
C GLN A 74 11.65 2.48 8.36
N ILE A 75 10.93 2.88 9.42
CA ILE A 75 11.53 3.11 10.74
C ILE A 75 12.14 1.81 11.28
N TYR A 76 11.45 0.68 11.15
CA TYR A 76 11.92 -0.62 11.63
C TYR A 76 13.19 -1.06 10.89
N LEU A 77 13.21 -0.98 9.55
CA LEU A 77 14.37 -1.34 8.74
C LEU A 77 15.57 -0.47 9.07
N LYS A 78 15.38 0.85 9.17
CA LYS A 78 16.43 1.80 9.57
C LYS A 78 16.97 1.50 10.97
N LYS A 79 16.10 1.11 11.91
CA LYS A 79 16.48 0.71 13.27
C LYS A 79 17.26 -0.61 13.29
N LYS A 80 16.91 -1.58 12.43
CA LYS A 80 17.61 -2.86 12.29
C LYS A 80 19.00 -2.67 11.68
N GLU A 81 19.12 -1.82 10.67
CA GLU A 81 20.39 -1.47 10.03
C GLU A 81 21.36 -0.80 11.02
N MET A 82 20.89 0.18 11.80
CA MET A 82 21.71 0.81 12.85
C MET A 82 22.20 -0.17 13.92
N ARG A 83 21.41 -1.18 14.29
CA ARG A 83 21.85 -2.23 15.23
C ARG A 83 22.89 -3.17 14.61
N SER A 84 22.78 -3.48 13.33
CA SER A 84 23.76 -4.31 12.62
C SER A 84 25.13 -3.64 12.50
N ILE A 85 25.15 -2.33 12.25
CA ILE A 85 26.40 -1.53 12.18
C ILE A 85 27.07 -1.46 13.56
N LYS A 86 26.28 -1.28 14.64
CA LYS A 86 26.80 -1.23 16.02
C LYS A 86 27.38 -2.58 16.48
N GLY A 87 26.87 -3.70 15.97
CA GLY A 87 27.41 -5.04 16.25
C GLY A 87 28.70 -5.38 15.50
N GLN A 88 28.95 -4.79 14.33
CA GLN A 88 30.22 -4.96 13.59
C GLN A 88 31.35 -4.06 14.09
N GLY A 89 31.04 -2.95 14.78
CA GLY A 89 32.03 -2.04 15.35
C GLY A 89 32.67 -2.51 16.66
N GLY A 90 32.17 -3.58 17.28
CA GLY A 90 32.67 -4.11 18.56
C GLY A 90 33.62 -5.30 18.45
N ASN A 91 34.03 -5.67 17.23
CA ASN A 91 34.88 -6.83 16.97
C ASN A 91 36.18 -6.45 16.23
N LYS A 92 36.78 -5.31 16.61
CA LYS A 92 38.14 -4.92 16.25
C LYS A 92 38.95 -4.65 17.50
#